data_AF-A0A8B6ITI3-F1
#
_entry.id   AF-A0A8B6ITI3-F1
#
_cell.length_a   1.000
_cell.length_b   1.000
_cell.length_c   1.000
_cell.angle_alpha   90.00
_cell.angle_beta   90.00
_cell.angle_gamma   90.00
#
_symmetry.space_group_name_H-M   'P 1'
#
loop_
_entity.id
_entity.type
_entity.pdbx_description
1 polymer ?
#
loop_
_entity_poly.entity_id
_entity_poly.type
_entity_poly.pdbx_seq_one_letter_code
_entity_poly.pdbx_strand_id
1 'polypeptide(L)'
;MSIPISEKLKLIRESERLNRRQFSELTGVIYSTLSGYEAGTKSASLEPIMKIFQHPRFVKYTLWFMTDQVSPEAGQIAPALAHFGQDLTTSQHSDQKTG
;
A
#
# COMPACT_ATOMS: atom_id res chain seq x y z
N MET A 1 5.09 10.77 -10.19
CA MET A 1 4.99 9.45 -10.89
C MET A 1 3.91 8.65 -10.20
N SER A 2 2.93 8.10 -10.93
CA SER A 2 1.86 7.28 -10.35
C SER A 2 2.37 5.83 -10.20
N ILE A 3 2.20 5.23 -9.02
CA ILE A 3 2.64 3.85 -8.75
C ILE A 3 1.64 2.89 -9.40
N PRO A 4 2.09 1.93 -10.24
CA PRO A 4 1.18 0.98 -10.87
C PRO A 4 0.50 0.08 -9.83
N ILE A 5 -0.73 -0.36 -10.12
CA ILE A 5 -1.55 -1.18 -9.21
C ILE A 5 -0.82 -2.45 -8.75
N SER A 6 -0.07 -3.08 -9.65
CA SER A 6 0.76 -4.26 -9.37
C SER A 6 1.77 -4.01 -8.25
N GLU A 7 2.42 -2.85 -8.29
CA GLU A 7 3.41 -2.43 -7.32
C GLU A 7 2.76 -1.99 -6.02
N LYS A 8 1.60 -1.31 -6.06
CA LYS A 8 0.82 -0.98 -4.86
C LYS A 8 0.45 -2.23 -4.05
N LEU A 9 0.01 -3.30 -4.72
CA LEU A 9 -0.29 -4.59 -4.07
C LEU A 9 0.94 -5.19 -3.41
N LYS A 10 2.08 -5.16 -4.11
CA LYS A 10 3.36 -5.67 -3.60
C LYS A 10 3.79 -4.90 -2.33
N LEU A 11 3.68 -3.57 -2.34
CA LEU A 11 4.02 -2.71 -1.21
C LEU A 11 3.16 -3.00 0.03
N ILE A 12 1.86 -3.23 -0.15
CA ILE A 12 0.96 -3.62 0.94
C ILE A 12 1.39 -4.96 1.54
N ARG A 13 1.63 -5.97 0.70
CA ARG A 13 2.05 -7.30 1.16
C ARG A 13 3.38 -7.26 1.91
N GLU A 14 4.38 -6.56 1.36
CA GLU A 14 5.73 -6.49 1.94
C GLU A 14 5.75 -5.67 3.24
N SER A 15 4.95 -4.60 3.32
CA SER A 15 4.81 -3.83 4.56
C SER A 15 4.20 -4.66 5.70
N GLU A 16 3.34 -5.62 5.37
CA GLU A 16 2.75 -6.57 6.32
C GLU A 16 3.63 -7.80 6.61
N ARG A 17 4.82 -7.87 5.98
CA ARG A 17 5.79 -8.98 6.09
C ARG A 17 5.17 -10.34 5.77
N LEU A 18 4.27 -10.36 4.78
CA LEU A 18 3.58 -11.58 4.36
C LEU A 18 4.22 -12.17 3.10
N ASN A 19 4.36 -13.49 3.08
CA ASN A 19 4.65 -14.20 1.85
C ASN A 19 3.40 -14.27 0.96
N ARG A 20 3.59 -14.44 -0.35
CA ARG A 20 2.49 -14.54 -1.33
C ARG A 20 1.46 -15.62 -0.98
N ARG A 21 1.90 -16.76 -0.42
CA ARG A 21 0.98 -17.82 0.05
C ARG A 21 0.12 -17.36 1.22
N GLN A 22 0.71 -16.75 2.25
CA GLN A 22 -0.03 -16.24 3.40
C GLN A 22 -1.00 -15.13 2.99
N PHE A 23 -0.56 -14.23 2.10
CA PHE A 23 -1.43 -13.18 1.57
C PHE A 23 -2.61 -13.75 0.78
N SER A 24 -2.36 -14.77 -0.05
CA SER A 24 -3.38 -15.52 -0.79
C SER A 24 -4.40 -16.19 0.14
N GLU A 25 -3.95 -16.85 1.19
CA GLU A 25 -4.81 -17.51 2.19
C GLU A 25 -5.67 -16.50 2.96
N LEU A 26 -5.10 -15.37 3.37
CA LEU A 26 -5.82 -14.34 4.13
C LEU A 26 -6.88 -13.60 3.30
N THR A 27 -6.59 -13.37 2.02
CA THR A 27 -7.44 -12.57 1.14
C THR A 27 -8.40 -13.41 0.29
N GLY A 28 -8.20 -14.73 0.25
CA GLY A 28 -8.93 -15.65 -0.63
C GLY A 28 -8.59 -15.46 -2.12
N VAL A 29 -7.58 -14.65 -2.46
CA VAL A 29 -7.10 -14.47 -3.83
C VAL A 29 -6.16 -15.61 -4.18
N ILE A 30 -6.38 -16.29 -5.30
CA ILE A 30 -5.56 -17.43 -5.72
C ILE A 30 -4.10 -17.00 -5.93
N TYR A 31 -3.16 -17.79 -5.40
CA TYR A 31 -1.71 -17.53 -5.47
C TYR A 31 -1.21 -17.19 -6.88
N SER A 32 -1.55 -18.00 -7.89
CA SER A 32 -1.13 -17.73 -9.29
C SER A 32 -1.67 -16.41 -9.83
N THR A 33 -2.86 -16.01 -9.39
CA THR A 33 -3.49 -14.74 -9.77
C THR A 33 -2.76 -13.58 -9.10
N LEU A 34 -2.48 -13.68 -7.79
CA LEU A 34 -1.68 -12.70 -7.06
C LEU A 34 -0.29 -12.52 -7.67
N SER A 35 0.38 -13.64 -8.00
CA SER A 35 1.69 -13.60 -8.65
C SER A 35 1.65 -12.92 -10.03
N GLY A 36 0.58 -13.15 -10.81
CA GLY A 36 0.37 -12.47 -12.09
C GLY A 36 0.07 -10.97 -11.94
N TYR A 37 -0.61 -10.57 -10.87
CA TYR A 37 -0.85 -9.16 -10.56
C TYR A 37 0.44 -8.44 -10.16
N GLU A 38 1.22 -9.00 -9.24
CA GLU A 38 2.51 -8.40 -8.84
C GLU A 38 3.52 -8.33 -10.00
N ALA A 39 3.48 -9.30 -10.92
CA ALA A 39 4.34 -9.32 -12.11
C ALA A 39 3.87 -8.36 -13.22
N GLY A 40 2.70 -7.73 -13.09
CA GLY A 40 2.12 -6.87 -14.13
C GLY A 40 1.63 -7.61 -15.37
N THR A 41 1.66 -8.94 -15.38
CA THR A 41 1.20 -9.78 -16.50
C THR A 41 -0.33 -9.83 -16.59
N LYS A 42 -1.01 -9.65 -15.45
CA LYS A 42 -2.47 -9.58 -15.37
C LYS A 42 -2.90 -8.27 -14.75
N SER A 43 -3.83 -7.57 -15.41
CA SER A 43 -4.52 -6.44 -14.79
C SER A 43 -5.40 -6.96 -13.64
N ALA A 44 -5.24 -6.38 -12.46
CA ALA A 44 -6.06 -6.74 -11.31
C ALA A 44 -7.51 -6.30 -11.56
N SER A 45 -8.43 -7.25 -11.55
CA SER A 45 -9.87 -6.97 -11.60
C SER A 45 -10.32 -6.37 -10.27
N LEU A 46 -11.42 -5.62 -10.29
CA LEU A 46 -11.94 -4.94 -9.09
C LEU A 46 -12.36 -5.92 -7.99
N GLU A 47 -12.93 -7.08 -8.35
CA GLU A 47 -13.38 -8.08 -7.38
C GLU A 47 -12.30 -8.60 -6.40
N PRO A 48 -11.14 -9.11 -6.86
CA PRO A 48 -10.09 -9.56 -5.95
C PRO A 48 -9.52 -8.41 -5.12
N ILE A 49 -9.46 -7.19 -5.66
CA ILE A 49 -9.04 -5.99 -4.91
C ILE A 49 -10.02 -5.72 -3.76
N MET A 50 -11.33 -5.77 -4.03
CA MET A 50 -12.36 -5.62 -2.99
C MET A 50 -12.22 -6.69 -1.90
N LYS A 51 -11.99 -7.96 -2.27
CA LYS A 51 -11.77 -9.04 -1.28
C LYS A 51 -10.57 -8.77 -0.37
N ILE A 52 -9.48 -8.25 -0.93
CA ILE A 52 -8.29 -7.87 -0.13
C ILE A 52 -8.68 -6.80 0.90
N PHE A 53 -9.35 -5.73 0.47
CA PHE A 53 -9.67 -4.60 1.35
C PHE A 53 -10.85 -4.83 2.29
N GLN A 54 -11.68 -5.84 2.06
CA GLN A 54 -12.67 -6.32 3.02
C GLN A 54 -12.01 -6.94 4.27
N HIS A 55 -10.76 -7.38 4.17
CA HIS A 55 -10.05 -7.93 5.31
C HIS A 55 -9.62 -6.81 6.28
N PRO A 56 -9.91 -6.92 7.61
CA PRO A 56 -9.63 -5.87 8.59
C PRO A 56 -8.16 -5.43 8.65
N ARG A 57 -7.25 -6.34 8.29
CA ARG A 57 -5.80 -6.06 8.24
C ARG A 57 -5.39 -5.12 7.12
N PHE A 58 -6.11 -5.11 5.98
CA PHE A 58 -5.73 -4.38 4.78
C PHE A 58 -6.63 -3.17 4.50
N VAL A 59 -7.81 -3.07 5.12
CA VAL A 59 -8.76 -1.93 4.95
C VAL A 59 -8.13 -0.56 5.20
N LYS A 60 -7.09 -0.49 6.04
CA LYS A 60 -6.33 0.74 6.32
C LYS A 60 -5.56 1.29 5.12
N TYR A 61 -5.37 0.50 4.07
CA TYR A 61 -4.64 0.91 2.86
C TYR A 61 -5.56 1.32 1.71
N THR A 62 -6.89 1.27 1.90
CA THR A 62 -7.86 1.47 0.81
C THR A 62 -7.79 2.85 0.19
N LEU A 63 -7.74 3.91 1.02
CA LEU A 63 -7.68 5.28 0.53
C LEU A 63 -6.38 5.53 -0.28
N TRP A 64 -5.25 5.06 0.25
CA TRP A 64 -3.97 5.18 -0.43
C TRP A 64 -3.96 4.43 -1.75
N PHE A 65 -4.51 3.22 -1.78
CA PHE A 65 -4.54 2.40 -2.98
C PHE A 65 -5.39 3.03 -4.09
N MET A 66 -6.58 3.54 -3.75
CA MET A 66 -7.56 4.04 -4.72
C MET A 66 -7.28 5.46 -5.18
N THR A 67 -6.90 6.36 -4.28
CA THR A 67 -6.85 7.80 -4.56
C THR A 67 -5.48 8.41 -4.33
N ASP A 68 -4.47 7.62 -3.99
CA ASP A 68 -3.13 8.11 -3.61
C ASP A 68 -3.23 9.20 -2.53
N GLN A 69 -4.10 8.98 -1.53
CA GLN A 69 -4.28 9.87 -0.38
C GLN A 69 -4.22 9.08 0.93
N VAL A 70 -3.85 9.73 2.01
CA VAL A 70 -3.84 9.15 3.36
C VAL A 70 -4.64 10.04 4.31
N SER A 71 -5.31 9.43 5.28
CA SER A 71 -6.00 10.12 6.38
C SER A 71 -5.71 9.33 7.66
N PRO A 72 -4.57 9.62 8.33
CA PRO A 72 -4.15 8.91 9.53
C PRO A 72 -5.18 9.02 10.67
N GLU A 73 -5.89 10.14 10.75
CA GLU A 73 -6.99 10.39 11.69
C GLU A 73 -8.16 9.39 11.53
N ALA A 74 -8.44 8.94 10.30
CA ALA A 74 -9.44 7.93 9.99
C ALA A 74 -8.86 6.51 9.94
N GLY A 75 -7.59 6.32 10.32
CA GLY A 75 -6.88 5.05 10.24
C GLY A 75 -6.53 4.60 8.82
N GLN A 76 -6.65 5.49 7.83
CA GLN A 76 -6.29 5.24 6.44
C GLN A 76 -4.84 5.70 6.19
N ILE A 77 -3.91 4.76 6.09
CA ILE A 77 -2.47 5.02 6.01
C ILE A 77 -1.87 4.48 4.72
N ALA A 78 -0.69 4.98 4.35
CA ALA A 78 0.11 4.35 3.32
C ALA A 78 0.90 3.16 3.89
N PRO A 79 1.21 2.14 3.08
CA PRO A 79 2.16 1.10 3.46
C PRO A 79 3.52 1.71 3.81
N ALA A 80 4.21 1.17 4.82
CA ALA A 80 5.48 1.71 5.27
C ALA A 80 6.55 1.75 4.16
N LEU A 81 6.52 0.79 3.25
CA LEU A 81 7.45 0.70 2.11
C LEU A 81 7.06 1.58 0.92
N ALA A 82 5.87 2.20 0.94
CA ALA A 82 5.43 3.04 -0.16
C ALA A 82 6.17 4.38 -0.25
N HIS A 83 6.94 4.76 0.79
CA HIS A 83 7.63 6.05 0.91
C HIS A 83 6.73 7.24 0.51
N PHE A 84 5.43 7.13 0.81
CA PHE A 84 4.42 8.09 0.42
C PHE A 84 4.36 9.23 1.44
N GLY A 85 4.52 10.48 0.97
CA GLY A 85 4.41 11.68 1.81
C GLY A 85 5.72 12.21 2.41
N GLN A 86 6.90 11.89 1.86
CA GLN A 86 8.17 12.50 2.32
C GLN A 86 8.38 13.97 1.93
N ASP A 87 7.42 14.63 1.26
CA ASP A 87 7.60 16.00 0.75
C ASP A 87 7.44 17.14 1.79
N LEU A 88 7.04 16.89 3.05
CA LEU A 88 6.69 18.00 3.98
C LEU A 88 7.26 17.93 5.40
N THR A 89 8.29 17.12 5.64
CA THR A 89 9.10 17.21 6.88
C THR A 89 10.58 17.40 6.60
N THR A 90 10.93 18.23 5.62
CA THR A 90 12.11 19.10 5.79
C THR A 90 11.73 20.18 6.78
N SER A 91 11.72 19.80 8.06
CA SER A 91 11.73 20.75 9.17
C SER A 91 12.93 21.67 8.96
N GLN A 92 12.67 22.89 8.49
CA GLN A 92 13.61 24.00 8.59
C GLN A 92 13.86 24.27 10.07
N HIS A 93 14.79 23.54 10.67
CA HIS A 93 15.34 23.89 11.95
C HIS A 93 16.80 24.28 11.73
N SER A 94 16.99 25.42 11.05
CA SER A 94 18.27 26.13 11.06
C SER A 94 18.14 27.34 11.99
N ASP A 95 17.91 27.06 13.27
CA ASP A 95 18.23 28.03 14.32
C ASP A 95 19.74 28.14 14.43
N GLN A 96 20.31 29.14 13.77
CA GLN A 96 21.63 29.65 14.14
C GLN A 96 21.55 31.17 14.29
N LYS A 97 21.03 31.59 15.45
CA LYS A 97 21.26 32.92 16.01
C LYS A 97 22.27 32.79 17.15
N THR A 98 23.52 33.09 16.85
CA THR A 98 24.57 33.48 17.80
C THR A 98 25.38 34.51 17.02
N GLY A 99 25.46 35.79 17.39
CA GLY A 99 25.70 36.35 18.72
C GLY A 99 27.00 37.13 18.58
#